data_AF-A0A377NI78-F1
#
_entry.id   AF-A0A377NI78-F1
#
_cell.length_a   1.000
_cell.length_b   1.000
_cell.length_c   1.000
_cell.angle_alpha   90.00
_cell.angle_beta   90.00
_cell.angle_gamma   90.00
#
_symmetry.space_group_name_H-M   'P 1'
#
loop_
_entity.id
_entity.type
_entity.pdbx_description
1 polymer ?
#
loop_
_entity_poly.entity_id
_entity_poly.type
_entity_poly.pdbx_seq_one_letter_code
_entity_poly.pdbx_strand_id
1 'polypeptide(L)'
;MRQARGLTLTPRGAQLLPPIQQALEQMGEAMKRVGSHPDTLRIKCPTCSMRWLLPRVIQLQNDRPELRIELTASIAHGVDFSTEHFDAAVVFGRAPDSPRRAHHLFDEILTPICTPDFFGKECGEH
;
A
#
# COMPACT_ATOMS: atom_id res chain seq x y z
N MET A 1 24.88 6.08 -34.97
CA MET A 1 24.10 5.52 -36.10
C MET A 1 22.73 5.11 -35.58
N ARG A 2 21.65 5.61 -36.18
CA ARG A 2 20.28 5.13 -35.97
C ARG A 2 20.02 4.01 -36.99
N GLN A 3 19.67 2.81 -36.54
CA GLN A 3 19.09 1.77 -37.40
C GLN A 3 17.69 1.44 -36.91
N ALA A 4 16.76 1.40 -37.85
CA ALA A 4 15.36 1.08 -37.67
C ALA A 4 15.19 -0.44 -37.45
N ARG A 5 15.27 -0.91 -36.20
CA ARG A 5 14.68 -2.15 -35.65
C ARG A 5 15.25 -2.37 -34.25
N GLY A 6 14.42 -2.13 -33.23
CA GLY A 6 14.78 -2.36 -31.83
C GLY A 6 15.71 -1.29 -31.25
N LEU A 7 15.23 -0.54 -30.28
CA LEU A 7 16.08 0.30 -29.43
C LEU A 7 16.94 -0.61 -28.55
N THR A 8 18.04 -1.13 -29.10
CA THR A 8 19.03 -1.86 -28.30
C THR A 8 19.83 -0.83 -27.50
N LEU A 9 19.71 -0.89 -26.18
CA LEU A 9 20.50 -0.04 -25.29
C LEU A 9 21.99 -0.28 -25.54
N THR A 10 22.74 0.81 -25.74
CA THR A 10 24.20 0.71 -25.71
C THR A 10 24.64 0.31 -24.30
N PRO A 11 25.83 -0.31 -24.11
CA PRO A 11 26.30 -0.68 -22.77
C PRO A 11 26.33 0.49 -21.78
N ARG A 12 26.61 1.71 -22.25
CA ARG A 12 26.52 2.94 -21.45
C ARG A 12 25.08 3.38 -21.22
N GLY A 13 24.20 3.22 -22.20
CA GLY A 13 22.76 3.47 -22.06
C GLY A 13 22.10 2.54 -21.05
N ALA A 14 22.50 1.26 -21.00
CA ALA A 14 21.99 0.29 -20.02
C ALA A 14 22.38 0.67 -18.58
N GLN A 15 23.55 1.28 -18.38
CA GLN A 15 23.98 1.79 -17.06
C GLN A 15 23.24 3.06 -16.64
N LEU A 16 22.87 3.91 -17.61
CA LEU A 16 22.13 5.15 -17.36
C LEU A 16 20.62 4.95 -17.21
N LEU A 17 20.07 3.85 -17.73
CA LEU A 17 18.63 3.61 -17.75
C LEU A 17 18.01 3.54 -16.33
N PRO A 18 18.54 2.74 -15.38
CA PRO A 18 17.96 2.67 -14.03
C PRO A 18 17.89 4.01 -13.29
N PRO A 19 18.98 4.82 -13.19
CA PRO A 19 18.90 6.09 -12.47
C PRO A 19 17.99 7.11 -13.19
N ILE A 20 17.92 7.09 -14.53
CA ILE A 20 17.00 7.96 -15.28
C ILE A 20 15.54 7.56 -15.04
N GLN A 21 15.23 6.26 -15.06
CA GLN A 21 13.87 5.78 -14.77
C GLN A 21 13.43 6.20 -13.37
N GLN A 22 14.28 6.00 -12.36
CA GLN A 22 14.01 6.42 -10.99
C GLN A 22 13.77 7.94 -10.89
N ALA A 23 14.59 8.75 -11.56
CA ALA A 23 14.42 10.20 -11.54
C ALA A 23 13.10 10.64 -12.21
N LEU A 24 12.73 10.02 -13.34
CA LEU A 24 11.48 10.31 -14.03
C LEU A 24 10.25 9.89 -13.21
N GLU A 25 10.31 8.75 -12.52
CA GLU A 25 9.27 8.33 -11.57
C GLU A 25 9.10 9.37 -10.45
N GLN A 26 10.21 9.79 -9.83
CA GLN A 26 10.19 10.80 -8.78
C GLN A 26 9.61 12.14 -9.26
N MET A 27 9.97 12.59 -10.46
CA MET A 27 9.40 13.80 -11.07
C MET A 27 7.90 13.65 -11.34
N GLY A 28 7.48 12.50 -11.89
CA GLY A 28 6.08 12.21 -12.15
C GLY A 28 5.24 12.25 -10.87
N GLU A 29 5.74 11.66 -9.80
CA GLU A 29 5.09 11.67 -8.50
C GLU A 29 5.08 13.07 -7.83
N ALA A 30 6.16 13.86 -7.99
CA ALA A 30 6.18 15.24 -7.54
C ALA A 30 5.11 16.10 -8.25
N MET A 31 4.93 15.94 -9.57
CA MET A 31 3.87 16.64 -10.29
C MET A 31 2.47 16.19 -9.84
N LYS A 32 2.27 14.90 -9.55
CA LYS A 32 1.00 14.40 -8.99
C LYS A 32 0.68 15.02 -7.62
N ARG A 33 1.68 15.38 -6.81
CA ARG A 33 1.47 16.11 -5.53
C ARG A 33 1.02 17.55 -5.73
N VAL A 34 1.47 18.22 -6.78
CA VAL A 34 1.03 19.58 -7.10
C VAL A 34 -0.39 19.58 -7.69
N GLY A 35 -0.74 18.53 -8.45
CA GLY A 35 -2.08 18.36 -9.01
C GLY A 35 -3.10 17.69 -8.08
N SER A 36 -2.67 17.11 -6.95
CA SER A 36 -3.59 16.50 -5.99
C SER A 36 -4.39 17.59 -5.29
N HIS A 37 -5.71 17.41 -5.28
CA HIS A 37 -6.59 18.28 -4.51
C HIS A 37 -6.16 18.25 -3.04
N PRO A 38 -6.04 19.41 -2.37
CA PRO A 38 -5.67 19.48 -0.95
C PRO A 38 -6.61 18.69 -0.03
N ASP A 39 -7.78 18.31 -0.55
CA ASP A 39 -8.83 17.59 0.19
C ASP A 39 -8.82 16.06 -0.06
N THR A 40 -7.83 15.51 -0.77
CA THR A 40 -7.71 14.06 -0.96
C THR A 40 -6.74 13.43 0.03
N LEU A 41 -7.26 12.57 0.91
CA LEU A 41 -6.49 11.75 1.85
C LEU A 41 -6.23 10.35 1.27
N ARG A 42 -4.97 10.02 1.01
CA ARG A 42 -4.52 8.73 0.47
C ARG A 42 -4.05 7.82 1.59
N ILE A 43 -4.71 6.68 1.74
CA ILE A 43 -4.45 5.74 2.83
C ILE A 43 -4.06 4.37 2.28
N LYS A 44 -2.89 3.88 2.69
CA LYS A 44 -2.47 2.49 2.46
C LYS A 44 -3.02 1.59 3.56
N CYS A 45 -3.53 0.41 3.23
CA CYS A 45 -3.96 -0.55 4.24
C CYS A 45 -3.78 -2.01 3.78
N PRO A 46 -3.56 -2.95 4.71
CA PRO A 46 -3.64 -4.36 4.42
C PRO A 46 -5.02 -4.76 3.92
N THR A 47 -5.08 -5.66 2.95
CA THR A 47 -6.35 -6.14 2.37
C THR A 47 -7.30 -6.70 3.43
N CYS A 48 -6.79 -7.44 4.43
CA CYS A 48 -7.61 -7.97 5.52
C CYS A 48 -8.20 -6.88 6.43
N SER A 49 -7.55 -5.73 6.57
CA SER A 49 -8.04 -4.59 7.36
C SER A 49 -9.17 -3.82 6.67
N MET A 50 -9.35 -3.99 5.35
CA MET A 50 -10.38 -3.27 4.58
C MET A 50 -11.80 -3.52 5.11
N ARG A 51 -12.09 -4.73 5.59
CA ARG A 51 -13.41 -5.06 6.16
C ARG A 51 -13.76 -4.20 7.37
N TRP A 52 -12.75 -3.78 8.14
CA TRP A 52 -12.90 -2.88 9.28
C TRP A 52 -12.83 -1.40 8.88
N LEU A 53 -11.93 -1.05 7.95
CA LEU A 53 -11.66 0.34 7.57
C LEU A 53 -12.75 0.94 6.67
N LEU A 54 -13.23 0.18 5.68
CA LEU A 54 -14.18 0.66 4.68
C LEU A 54 -15.46 1.27 5.27
N PRO A 55 -16.18 0.66 6.24
CA PRO A 55 -17.39 1.27 6.80
C PRO A 55 -17.10 2.61 7.51
N ARG A 56 -15.93 2.74 8.16
CA ARG A 56 -15.52 4.00 8.83
C ARG A 56 -15.18 5.09 7.82
N VAL A 57 -14.53 4.71 6.72
CA VAL A 57 -14.22 5.63 5.62
C VAL A 57 -15.49 6.12 4.94
N ILE A 58 -16.45 5.22 4.68
CA ILE A 58 -17.76 5.59 4.13
C ILE A 58 -18.48 6.56 5.07
N GLN A 59 -18.50 6.28 6.37
CA GLN A 59 -19.10 7.18 7.35
C GLN A 59 -18.41 8.55 7.34
N LEU A 60 -17.08 8.59 7.34
CA LEU A 60 -16.33 9.84 7.32
C LEU A 60 -16.58 10.65 6.04
N GLN A 61 -16.68 10.01 4.88
CA GLN A 61 -17.02 10.67 3.62
C GLN A 61 -18.46 11.21 3.62
N ASN A 62 -19.40 10.51 4.26
CA ASN A 62 -20.76 11.02 4.41
C ASN A 62 -20.81 12.23 5.34
N ASP A 63 -20.04 12.22 6.42
CA ASP A 63 -19.96 13.32 7.39
C ASP A 63 -19.17 14.52 6.85
N ARG A 64 -18.24 14.29 5.92
CA ARG A 64 -17.40 15.31 5.25
C ARG A 64 -17.30 15.05 3.74
N PRO A 65 -18.32 15.42 2.95
CA PRO A 65 -18.35 15.17 1.51
C PRO A 65 -17.23 15.85 0.72
N GLU A 66 -16.65 16.93 1.25
CA GLU A 66 -15.49 17.62 0.70
C GLU A 66 -14.19 16.81 0.82
N LEU A 67 -14.11 15.91 1.82
CA LEU A 67 -12.94 15.08 2.06
C LEU A 67 -12.98 13.86 1.15
N ARG A 68 -12.15 13.88 0.11
CA ARG A 68 -11.96 12.72 -0.75
C ARG A 68 -11.01 11.75 -0.05
N ILE A 69 -11.34 10.46 -0.01
CA ILE A 69 -10.48 9.44 0.61
C ILE A 69 -10.21 8.36 -0.44
N GLU A 70 -8.93 8.10 -0.69
CA GLU A 70 -8.47 7.08 -1.61
C GLU A 70 -7.79 5.97 -0.83
N LEU A 71 -8.33 4.75 -0.92
CA LEU A 71 -7.81 3.57 -0.22
C LEU A 71 -7.01 2.69 -1.19
N THR A 72 -5.79 2.36 -0.82
CA THR A 72 -4.95 1.40 -1.53
C THR A 72 -4.72 0.16 -0.67
N ALA A 73 -5.23 -0.98 -1.14
CA ALA A 73 -4.90 -2.29 -0.56
C ALA A 73 -3.45 -2.68 -0.88
N SER A 74 -2.74 -3.24 0.09
CA SER A 74 -1.42 -3.84 -0.12
C SER A 74 -1.29 -5.13 0.69
N ILE A 75 -0.48 -6.06 0.17
CA ILE A 75 -0.03 -7.23 0.91
C ILE A 75 1.25 -6.95 1.73
N ALA A 76 1.91 -5.81 1.48
CA ALA A 76 3.13 -5.44 2.20
C ALA A 76 2.79 -4.88 3.58
N HIS A 77 3.49 -5.39 4.61
CA HIS A 77 3.34 -4.97 6.00
C HIS A 77 4.29 -3.82 6.32
N GLY A 78 3.99 -2.63 5.81
CA GLY A 78 4.79 -1.43 6.07
C GLY A 78 4.48 -0.29 5.12
N VAL A 79 4.95 0.90 5.49
CA VAL A 79 4.92 2.09 4.64
C VAL A 79 6.23 2.84 4.80
N ASP A 80 6.81 3.27 3.69
CA ASP A 80 7.88 4.25 3.67
C ASP A 80 7.35 5.56 3.10
N PHE A 81 6.95 6.47 3.99
CA PHE A 81 6.44 7.80 3.62
C PHE A 81 7.47 8.69 2.89
N SER A 82 8.74 8.30 2.84
CA SER A 82 9.75 9.04 2.07
C SER A 82 9.75 8.67 0.58
N THR A 83 9.26 7.48 0.23
CA THR A 83 9.22 6.96 -1.14
C THR A 83 7.80 6.73 -1.66
N GLU A 84 6.85 6.48 -0.77
CA GLU A 84 5.45 6.21 -1.09
C GLU A 84 4.55 7.44 -0.89
N HIS A 85 3.54 7.58 -1.75
CA HIS A 85 2.66 8.75 -1.83
C HIS A 85 1.36 8.55 -1.03
N PHE A 86 1.50 8.25 0.26
CA PHE A 86 0.39 8.10 1.19
C PHE A 86 0.45 9.14 2.30
N ASP A 87 -0.71 9.62 2.74
CA ASP A 87 -0.83 10.55 3.87
C ASP A 87 -0.92 9.79 5.20
N ALA A 88 -1.45 8.57 5.16
CA ALA A 88 -1.54 7.67 6.30
C ALA A 88 -1.43 6.20 5.85
N ALA A 89 -1.11 5.33 6.81
CA ALA A 89 -1.18 3.90 6.59
C ALA A 89 -1.71 3.16 7.82
N VAL A 90 -2.53 2.15 7.56
CA VAL A 90 -2.77 1.07 8.52
C VAL A 90 -1.68 0.04 8.31
N VAL A 91 -1.00 -0.37 9.38
CA VAL A 91 0.08 -1.37 9.31
C VAL A 91 -0.08 -2.39 10.42
N PHE A 92 0.33 -3.63 10.14
CA PHE A 92 0.50 -4.64 11.19
C PHE A 92 1.94 -4.62 11.67
N GLY A 93 2.11 -4.75 12.97
CA GLY A 93 3.42 -4.84 13.58
C GLY A 93 3.57 -3.91 14.76
N ARG A 94 4.79 -3.83 15.26
CA ARG A 94 5.12 -3.00 16.41
C ARG A 94 5.02 -1.53 16.03
N ALA A 95 4.43 -0.73 16.91
CA ALA A 95 4.44 0.72 16.74
C ALA A 95 5.90 1.22 16.62
N PRO A 96 6.19 2.16 15.71
CA PRO A 96 7.50 2.79 15.64
C PRO A 96 7.82 3.48 16.97
N ASP A 97 9.11 3.60 17.30
CA ASP A 97 9.59 4.19 18.57
C ASP A 97 9.17 5.66 18.79
N SER A 98 8.59 6.30 17.77
CA SER A 98 8.01 7.64 17.87
C SER A 98 6.49 7.58 18.04
N PRO A 99 5.95 7.79 19.26
CA PRO A 99 4.50 7.74 19.53
C PRO A 99 3.71 8.85 18.83
N ARG A 100 4.36 9.87 18.27
CA ARG A 100 3.69 10.93 17.47
C ARG A 100 3.36 10.49 16.04
N ARG A 101 3.77 9.29 15.63
CA ARG A 101 3.63 8.80 14.26
C ARG A 101 2.70 7.59 14.12
N ALA A 102 2.22 7.02 15.22
CA ALA A 102 1.39 5.83 15.17
C ALA A 102 0.33 5.83 16.27
N HIS A 103 -0.86 5.36 15.90
CA HIS A 103 -1.96 5.12 16.81
C HIS A 103 -2.28 3.63 16.80
N HIS A 104 -2.37 3.02 17.98
CA HIS A 104 -2.88 1.66 18.11
C HIS A 104 -4.37 1.66 17.76
N LEU A 105 -4.78 0.78 16.85
CA LEU A 105 -6.17 0.69 16.40
C LEU A 105 -6.90 -0.46 17.11
N PHE A 106 -6.29 -1.64 17.12
CA PHE A 106 -6.77 -2.87 17.77
C PHE A 106 -5.69 -3.95 17.69
N ASP A 107 -5.84 -5.00 18.48
CA ASP A 107 -4.98 -6.19 18.41
C ASP A 107 -5.49 -7.17 17.35
N GLU A 108 -4.56 -7.78 16.61
CA GLU A 108 -4.88 -8.81 15.62
C GLU A 108 -4.98 -10.18 16.29
N ILE A 109 -6.09 -10.89 16.03
CA ILE A 109 -6.28 -12.27 16.47
C ILE A 109 -6.43 -13.14 15.21
N LEU A 110 -5.45 -14.01 14.98
CA LEU A 110 -5.48 -14.98 13.89
C LEU A 110 -6.04 -16.30 14.43
N THR A 111 -7.12 -16.79 13.82
CA THR A 111 -7.72 -18.08 14.15
C THR A 111 -7.60 -19.01 12.94
N PRO A 112 -6.96 -20.18 13.08
CA PRO A 112 -6.92 -21.16 12.00
C PRO A 112 -8.34 -21.66 11.74
N ILE A 113 -8.70 -21.73 10.47
CA ILE A 113 -9.97 -22.31 10.03
C ILE A 113 -9.67 -23.44 9.06
N CYS A 114 -10.41 -24.54 9.18
CA CYS A 114 -10.36 -25.65 8.24
C CYS A 114 -11.77 -25.92 7.73
N THR A 115 -11.87 -26.52 6.55
CA THR A 115 -13.14 -27.03 6.04
C THR A 115 -13.70 -28.06 7.03
N PRO A 116 -15.01 -28.11 7.27
CA PRO A 116 -15.61 -29.06 8.20
C PRO A 116 -15.19 -30.51 7.94
N ASP A 117 -15.01 -30.88 6.67
CA ASP A 117 -14.63 -32.23 6.22
C ASP A 117 -13.17 -32.61 6.55
N PHE A 118 -12.33 -31.66 6.97
CA PHE A 118 -10.92 -31.90 7.30
C PHE A 118 -10.77 -32.67 8.63
N PHE A 119 -11.66 -32.42 9.61
CA PHE A 119 -11.61 -33.05 10.94
C PHE A 119 -12.04 -34.53 10.96
N GLY A 120 -12.58 -35.07 9.86
CA GLY A 120 -13.09 -36.43 9.78
C GLY A 120 -12.08 -37.50 9.33
N LYS A 121 -10.82 -37.14 9.04
CA LYS A 121 -9.84 -38.08 8.43
C LYS A 121 -8.62 -38.44 9.29
N GLU A 122 -8.42 -37.80 10.44
CA GLU A 122 -7.24 -38.04 11.30
C GLU A 122 -7.56 -38.65 12.68
N CYS A 123 -8.83 -38.89 13.03
CA CYS A 123 -9.23 -39.63 14.24
C CYS A 123 -9.56 -41.10 13.93
N GLY A 124 -8.66 -41.78 13.22
CA GLY A 124 -8.65 -43.23 13.08
C GLY A 124 -7.22 -43.73 13.20
N GLU A 125 -6.97 -44.58 14.19
CA GLU A 125 -5.70 -45.28 14.50
C GLU A 125 -4.74 -44.57 15.47
N HIS A 126 -5.12 -44.58 16.75
CA HIS A 126 -4.27 -45.13 17.82
C HIS A 126 -5.13 -45.86 18.85
#